data_AF-A0A7V5DWJ3-F1
#
_entry.id   AF-A0A7V5DWJ3-F1
#
_cell.length_a   1.000
_cell.length_b   1.000
_cell.length_c   1.000
_cell.angle_alpha   90.00
_cell.angle_beta   90.00
_cell.angle_gamma   90.00
#
_symmetry.space_group_name_H-M   'P 1'
#
loop_
_entity.id
_entity.type
_entity.pdbx_description
1 polymer ?
#
loop_
_entity_poly.entity_id
_entity_poly.type
_entity_poly.pdbx_seq_one_letter_code
_entity_poly.pdbx_strand_id
1 'polypeptide(L)'
;MIAIKSWGIGRKLIGGFLIVAFLTVLVGAVGYWIEHELTTSIEQLKDESIPSIVNIRLVVYQLMRIKVAIRTLLTPENFAQELERQKKVIEDARVERKKALDAYDPIPRTPEEDKLYKEALKALDAAVAVTNKIIALGEKIVANPREFDTLHRELRQLILGTDRQIIDAGIEKFSALSSYINKYYGQELPERSLKQAQRLAILMLLTTLFALIVAVGLGLIISRSITRPLSKSTTDLVASSNNLEGAANQIASSSQELSSGASELASSVEEITSSMEELQSIIESNTKSVNEAELLMKETAEGAKASSGRAEELLAMMQDINERSRQVVRINKVIDDIAFQTSILALNAAVEAARA
;
A
#
# COMPACT_ATOMS: atom_id res chain seq x y z
N MET A 1 13.49 -11.61 -2.02
CA MET A 1 12.58 -11.24 -0.90
C MET A 1 13.08 -10.10 -0.01
N ILE A 2 14.37 -9.73 -0.02
CA ILE A 2 14.95 -8.72 0.90
C ILE A 2 14.58 -7.27 0.52
N ALA A 3 14.40 -6.97 -0.78
CA ALA A 3 14.17 -5.60 -1.28
C ALA A 3 12.78 -5.00 -0.92
N ILE A 4 11.75 -5.82 -0.69
CA ILE A 4 10.39 -5.32 -0.38
C ILE A 4 10.31 -4.80 1.06
N LYS A 5 11.18 -5.28 1.97
CA LYS A 5 11.08 -4.95 3.40
C LYS A 5 11.34 -3.46 3.68
N SER A 6 12.24 -2.82 2.90
CA SER A 6 12.63 -1.41 3.04
C SER A 6 11.69 -0.40 2.37
N TRP A 7 10.69 -0.86 1.63
CA TRP A 7 9.76 0.04 0.93
C TRP A 7 8.70 0.61 1.89
N GLY A 8 8.38 1.90 1.71
CA GLY A 8 7.23 2.53 2.35
C GLY A 8 5.91 1.89 1.91
N ILE A 9 4.86 2.04 2.73
CA ILE A 9 3.55 1.40 2.52
C ILE A 9 2.97 1.72 1.13
N GLY A 10 3.04 2.99 0.72
CA GLY A 10 2.55 3.41 -0.61
C GLY A 10 3.23 2.67 -1.76
N ARG A 11 4.56 2.51 -1.73
CA ARG A 11 5.30 1.79 -2.78
C ARG A 11 4.95 0.31 -2.83
N LYS A 12 4.68 -0.31 -1.67
CA LYS A 12 4.24 -1.73 -1.57
C LYS A 12 2.85 -1.92 -2.18
N LEU A 13 1.91 -1.03 -1.86
CA LEU A 13 0.55 -1.08 -2.40
C LEU A 13 0.54 -0.85 -3.90
N ILE A 14 1.18 0.24 -4.36
CA ILE A 14 1.27 0.56 -5.79
C ILE A 14 1.94 -0.57 -6.56
N GLY A 15 3.06 -1.12 -6.05
CA GLY A 15 3.72 -2.27 -6.67
C GLY A 15 2.81 -3.50 -6.77
N GLY A 16 2.06 -3.80 -5.71
CA GLY A 16 1.07 -4.89 -5.72
C GLY A 16 -0.03 -4.70 -6.76
N PHE A 17 -0.65 -3.51 -6.79
CA PHE A 17 -1.69 -3.19 -7.77
C PHE A 17 -1.16 -3.19 -9.20
N LEU A 18 0.06 -2.72 -9.44
CA LEU A 18 0.69 -2.78 -10.76
C LEU A 18 0.92 -4.22 -11.21
N ILE A 19 1.33 -5.12 -10.32
CA ILE A 19 1.49 -6.54 -10.66
C ILE A 19 0.12 -7.16 -10.99
N VAL A 20 -0.92 -6.89 -10.19
CA VAL A 20 -2.27 -7.41 -10.48
C VAL A 20 -2.80 -6.86 -11.80
N ALA A 21 -2.66 -5.56 -12.06
CA ALA A 21 -3.04 -4.95 -13.33
C ALA A 21 -2.28 -5.56 -14.51
N PHE A 22 -0.97 -5.79 -14.35
CA PHE A 22 -0.17 -6.48 -15.35
C PHE A 22 -0.65 -7.91 -15.62
N LEU A 23 -0.98 -8.68 -14.57
CA LEU A 23 -1.54 -10.02 -14.71
C LEU A 23 -2.89 -10.00 -15.43
N THR A 24 -3.76 -9.03 -15.14
CA THR A 24 -5.04 -8.86 -15.85
C THR A 24 -4.82 -8.58 -17.33
N VAL A 25 -3.89 -7.67 -17.67
CA VAL A 25 -3.53 -7.39 -19.07
C VAL A 25 -2.95 -8.63 -19.75
N LEU A 26 -2.09 -9.39 -19.06
CA LEU A 26 -1.50 -10.62 -19.59
C LEU A 26 -2.57 -11.67 -19.89
N VAL A 27 -3.50 -11.90 -18.97
CA VAL A 27 -4.63 -12.84 -19.18
C VAL A 27 -5.51 -12.36 -20.34
N GLY A 28 -5.80 -11.06 -20.43
CA GLY A 28 -6.54 -10.48 -21.55
C GLY A 28 -5.83 -10.65 -22.89
N ALA A 29 -4.51 -10.44 -22.95
CA ALA A 29 -3.71 -10.61 -24.16
C ALA A 29 -3.65 -12.07 -24.62
N VAL A 30 -3.50 -13.02 -23.69
CA VAL A 30 -3.57 -14.46 -23.99
C VAL A 30 -4.97 -14.84 -24.50
N GLY A 31 -6.03 -14.34 -23.86
CA GLY A 31 -7.40 -14.56 -24.30
C GLY A 31 -7.66 -14.03 -25.71
N TYR A 32 -7.22 -12.81 -26.01
CA TYR A 32 -7.34 -12.20 -27.33
C TYR A 32 -6.56 -12.98 -28.41
N TRP A 33 -5.34 -13.43 -28.09
CA TRP A 33 -4.55 -14.26 -29.01
C TRP A 33 -5.24 -15.59 -29.33
N ILE A 34 -5.83 -16.24 -28.33
CA ILE A 34 -6.59 -17.49 -28.51
C ILE A 34 -7.83 -17.24 -29.38
N GLU A 35 -8.56 -16.16 -29.13
CA GLU A 35 -9.72 -15.77 -29.93
C GLU A 35 -9.35 -15.54 -31.40
N HIS A 36 -8.24 -14.86 -31.66
CA HIS A 36 -7.75 -14.61 -33.01
C HIS A 36 -7.40 -15.91 -33.77
N GLU A 37 -6.75 -16.86 -33.09
CA GLU A 37 -6.40 -18.16 -33.66
C GLU A 37 -7.66 -19.00 -34.00
N LEU A 38 -8.67 -18.93 -33.13
CA LEU A 38 -9.97 -19.58 -33.33
C LEU A 38 -10.73 -18.97 -34.50
N THR A 39 -10.77 -17.63 -34.59
CA THR A 39 -11.39 -16.93 -35.70
C THR A 39 -10.72 -17.29 -37.03
N THR A 40 -9.39 -17.33 -37.08
CA THR A 40 -8.64 -17.72 -38.28
C THR A 40 -8.99 -19.14 -38.73
N SER A 41 -9.13 -20.07 -37.79
CA SER A 41 -9.55 -21.46 -38.08
C SER A 41 -10.98 -21.52 -38.63
N ILE A 42 -11.89 -20.68 -38.12
CA ILE A 42 -13.27 -20.58 -38.61
C ILE A 42 -13.32 -19.95 -40.00
N GLU A 43 -12.48 -18.94 -40.27
CA GLU A 43 -12.35 -18.33 -41.59
C GLU A 43 -11.88 -19.35 -42.63
N GLN A 44 -10.87 -20.17 -42.33
CA GLN A 44 -10.45 -21.27 -43.21
C GLN A 44 -11.58 -22.28 -43.48
N LEU A 45 -12.44 -22.55 -42.49
CA LEU A 45 -13.61 -23.40 -42.71
C LEU A 45 -14.62 -22.76 -43.67
N LYS A 46 -14.89 -21.46 -43.48
CA LYS A 46 -15.87 -20.68 -44.24
C LYS A 46 -15.41 -20.42 -45.68
N ASP A 47 -14.16 -20.00 -45.87
CA ASP A 47 -13.63 -19.49 -47.13
C ASP A 47 -12.93 -20.58 -47.96
N GLU A 48 -12.44 -21.66 -47.34
CA GLU A 48 -11.72 -22.74 -48.04
C GLU A 48 -12.46 -24.07 -47.96
N SER A 49 -12.71 -24.57 -46.75
CA SER A 49 -13.14 -25.97 -46.53
C SER A 49 -14.55 -26.25 -47.09
N ILE A 50 -15.53 -25.44 -46.70
CA ILE A 50 -16.92 -25.61 -47.11
C ILE A 50 -17.06 -25.42 -48.62
N PRO A 51 -16.54 -24.32 -49.23
CA PRO A 51 -16.62 -24.14 -50.67
C PRO A 51 -15.94 -25.27 -51.46
N SER A 52 -14.78 -25.78 -51.01
CA SER A 52 -14.10 -26.91 -51.64
C SER A 52 -14.96 -28.18 -51.66
N ILE A 53 -15.56 -28.54 -50.52
CA ILE A 53 -16.43 -29.72 -50.41
C ILE A 53 -17.67 -29.56 -51.30
N VAL A 54 -18.32 -28.39 -51.25
CA VAL A 54 -19.58 -28.16 -51.97
C VAL A 54 -19.36 -28.12 -53.48
N ASN A 55 -18.39 -27.34 -53.95
CA ASN A 55 -18.18 -27.12 -55.38
C ASN A 55 -17.68 -28.39 -56.08
N ILE A 56 -16.73 -29.13 -55.50
CA ILE A 56 -16.26 -30.37 -56.11
C ILE A 56 -17.34 -31.45 -56.11
N ARG A 57 -18.16 -31.54 -55.05
CA ARG A 57 -19.32 -32.44 -55.05
C ARG A 57 -20.34 -32.05 -56.13
N LEU A 58 -20.56 -30.75 -56.35
CA LEU A 58 -21.42 -30.27 -57.42
C LEU A 58 -20.88 -30.67 -58.80
N VAL A 59 -19.56 -30.58 -59.03
CA VAL A 59 -18.93 -31.06 -60.27
C VAL A 59 -19.22 -32.54 -60.50
N VAL A 60 -18.99 -33.40 -59.50
CA VAL A 60 -19.29 -34.84 -59.60
C VAL A 60 -20.76 -35.07 -59.96
N TYR A 61 -21.68 -34.35 -59.29
CA TYR A 61 -23.12 -34.44 -59.57
C TYR A 61 -23.47 -34.05 -61.01
N GLN A 62 -22.89 -32.96 -61.54
CA GLN A 62 -23.14 -32.55 -62.92
C GLN A 62 -22.57 -33.55 -63.95
N LEU A 63 -21.41 -34.15 -63.67
CA LEU A 63 -20.87 -35.22 -64.53
C LEU A 63 -21.77 -36.46 -64.55
N MET A 64 -22.35 -36.83 -63.39
CA MET A 64 -23.36 -37.90 -63.34
C MET A 64 -24.62 -37.54 -64.12
N ARG A 65 -25.11 -36.28 -64.04
CA ARG A 65 -26.25 -35.80 -64.86
C ARG A 65 -25.98 -35.93 -66.36
N ILE A 66 -24.79 -35.52 -66.82
CA ILE A 66 -24.39 -35.66 -68.23
C ILE A 66 -24.36 -37.13 -68.62
N LYS A 67 -23.77 -38.00 -67.78
CA LYS A 67 -23.73 -39.45 -68.03
C LYS A 67 -25.11 -40.10 -68.12
N VAL A 68 -26.06 -39.66 -67.29
CA VAL A 68 -27.46 -40.12 -67.38
C VAL A 68 -28.11 -39.61 -68.66
N ALA A 69 -27.91 -38.32 -69.00
CA ALA A 69 -28.48 -37.71 -70.20
C ALA A 69 -28.04 -38.44 -71.49
N ILE A 70 -26.73 -38.70 -71.65
CA ILE A 70 -26.23 -39.46 -72.81
C ILE A 70 -26.78 -40.88 -72.83
N ARG A 71 -26.97 -41.53 -71.67
CA ARG A 71 -27.49 -42.91 -71.62
C ARG A 71 -28.95 -42.98 -72.04
N THR A 72 -29.73 -41.93 -71.80
CA THR A 72 -31.13 -41.83 -72.26
C THR A 72 -31.23 -41.80 -73.79
N LEU A 73 -30.19 -41.33 -74.50
CA LEU A 73 -30.13 -41.36 -75.96
C LEU A 73 -29.98 -42.77 -76.56
N LEU A 74 -29.90 -43.82 -75.74
CA LEU A 74 -29.95 -45.21 -76.22
C LEU A 74 -31.36 -45.68 -76.57
N THR A 75 -32.38 -44.93 -76.12
CA THR A 75 -33.80 -45.19 -76.35
C THR A 75 -34.16 -44.73 -77.77
N PRO A 76 -34.55 -45.63 -78.67
CA PRO A 76 -34.83 -45.27 -80.06
C PRO A 76 -36.16 -44.51 -80.24
N GLU A 77 -37.12 -44.66 -79.33
CA GLU A 77 -38.43 -44.03 -79.41
C GLU A 77 -38.33 -42.50 -79.24
N ASN A 78 -38.97 -41.74 -80.13
CA ASN A 78 -38.96 -40.26 -80.11
C ASN A 78 -37.55 -39.63 -80.04
N PHE A 79 -36.56 -40.30 -80.66
CA PHE A 79 -35.15 -39.93 -80.56
C PHE A 79 -34.86 -38.44 -80.82
N ALA A 80 -35.49 -37.82 -81.84
CA ALA A 80 -35.24 -36.41 -82.15
C ALA A 80 -35.68 -35.47 -81.03
N GLN A 81 -36.84 -35.72 -80.41
CA GLN A 81 -37.33 -34.95 -79.27
C GLN A 81 -36.45 -35.18 -78.04
N GLU A 82 -36.04 -36.43 -77.83
CA GLU A 82 -35.20 -36.81 -76.70
C GLU A 82 -33.79 -36.21 -76.83
N LEU A 83 -33.22 -36.19 -78.02
CA LEU A 83 -31.94 -35.56 -78.30
C LEU A 83 -31.96 -34.08 -77.94
N GLU A 84 -32.98 -33.34 -78.37
CA GLU A 84 -33.07 -31.91 -78.08
C GLU A 84 -33.24 -31.66 -76.57
N ARG A 85 -34.05 -32.48 -75.90
CA ARG A 85 -34.20 -32.43 -74.43
C ARG A 85 -32.88 -32.70 -73.71
N GLN A 86 -32.16 -33.76 -74.08
CA GLN A 86 -30.93 -34.13 -73.40
C GLN A 86 -29.76 -33.19 -73.74
N LYS A 87 -29.71 -32.61 -74.94
CA LYS A 87 -28.76 -31.53 -75.26
C LYS A 87 -28.90 -30.37 -74.28
N LYS A 88 -30.13 -29.94 -74.01
CA LYS A 88 -30.39 -28.88 -73.01
C LYS A 88 -29.92 -29.30 -71.61
N VAL A 89 -30.24 -30.52 -71.17
CA VAL A 89 -29.77 -31.04 -69.87
C VAL A 89 -28.25 -31.06 -69.77
N ILE A 90 -27.57 -31.49 -70.84
CA ILE A 90 -26.10 -31.52 -70.90
C ILE A 90 -25.52 -30.12 -70.86
N GLU A 91 -26.10 -29.16 -71.59
CA GLU A 91 -25.63 -27.78 -71.60
C GLU A 91 -25.83 -27.11 -70.23
N ASP A 92 -27.01 -27.26 -69.63
CA ASP A 92 -27.29 -26.76 -68.28
C ASP A 92 -26.30 -27.36 -67.26
N ALA A 93 -26.02 -28.67 -67.36
CA ALA A 93 -25.05 -29.33 -66.49
C ALA A 93 -23.61 -28.85 -66.73
N ARG A 94 -23.24 -28.51 -67.96
CA ARG A 94 -21.92 -27.90 -68.29
C ARG A 94 -21.79 -26.51 -67.70
N VAL A 95 -22.83 -25.68 -67.79
CA VAL A 95 -22.86 -24.33 -67.22
C VAL A 95 -22.69 -24.40 -65.70
N GLU A 96 -23.47 -25.24 -65.01
CA GLU A 96 -23.39 -25.37 -63.55
C GLU A 96 -22.06 -26.00 -63.11
N ARG A 97 -21.52 -26.96 -63.86
CA ARG A 97 -20.18 -27.52 -63.61
C ARG A 97 -19.11 -26.44 -63.74
N LYS A 98 -19.18 -25.60 -64.77
CA LYS A 98 -18.22 -24.51 -64.97
C LYS A 98 -18.28 -23.53 -63.81
N LYS A 99 -19.47 -23.09 -63.39
CA LYS A 99 -19.63 -22.21 -62.22
C LYS A 99 -19.00 -22.80 -60.96
N ALA A 100 -19.20 -24.10 -60.73
CA ALA A 100 -18.62 -24.79 -59.58
C ALA A 100 -17.08 -24.83 -59.65
N LEU A 101 -16.51 -25.08 -60.83
CA LEU A 101 -15.06 -25.03 -61.05
C LEU A 101 -14.52 -23.60 -60.87
N ASP A 102 -15.16 -22.60 -61.45
CA ASP A 102 -14.77 -21.19 -61.32
C ASP A 102 -14.76 -20.74 -59.85
N ALA A 103 -15.72 -21.21 -59.05
CA ALA A 103 -15.79 -20.93 -57.62
C ALA A 103 -14.74 -21.71 -56.80
N TYR A 104 -14.28 -22.85 -57.30
CA TYR A 104 -13.26 -23.67 -56.65
C TYR A 104 -11.83 -23.24 -57.02
N ASP A 105 -11.60 -22.80 -58.26
CA ASP A 105 -10.30 -22.39 -58.81
C ASP A 105 -9.45 -21.51 -57.90
N PRO A 106 -9.97 -20.40 -57.32
CA PRO A 106 -9.17 -19.49 -56.50
C PRO A 106 -8.85 -20.01 -55.10
N ILE A 107 -9.46 -21.11 -54.66
CA ILE A 107 -9.25 -21.65 -53.31
C ILE A 107 -7.84 -22.24 -53.19
N PRO A 108 -7.07 -21.89 -52.14
CA PRO A 108 -5.79 -22.53 -51.85
C PRO A 108 -5.92 -24.04 -51.71
N ARG A 109 -5.00 -24.78 -52.34
CA ARG A 109 -4.99 -26.26 -52.33
C ARG A 109 -3.74 -26.79 -51.66
N THR A 110 -3.87 -27.98 -51.08
CA THR A 110 -2.69 -28.76 -50.71
C THR A 110 -1.96 -29.29 -51.96
N PRO A 111 -0.68 -29.67 -51.87
CA PRO A 111 0.05 -30.24 -53.01
C PRO A 111 -0.60 -31.50 -53.59
N GLU A 112 -1.18 -32.38 -52.75
CA GLU A 112 -1.83 -33.60 -53.23
C GLU A 112 -3.19 -33.28 -53.88
N GLU A 113 -3.94 -32.32 -53.33
CA GLU A 113 -5.18 -31.84 -53.92
C GLU A 113 -4.97 -31.20 -55.29
N ASP A 114 -3.95 -30.35 -55.44
CA ASP A 114 -3.60 -29.70 -56.71
C ASP A 114 -3.26 -30.73 -57.79
N LYS A 115 -2.50 -31.78 -57.42
CA LYS A 115 -2.20 -32.90 -58.30
C LYS A 115 -3.47 -33.64 -58.73
N LEU A 116 -4.33 -34.02 -57.79
CA LEU A 116 -5.60 -34.70 -58.08
C LEU A 116 -6.52 -33.82 -58.96
N TYR A 117 -6.53 -32.51 -58.72
CA TYR A 117 -7.32 -31.57 -59.49
C TYR A 117 -6.87 -31.48 -60.95
N LYS A 118 -5.55 -31.37 -61.18
CA LYS A 118 -4.98 -31.37 -62.54
C LYS A 118 -5.27 -32.67 -63.30
N GLU A 119 -5.17 -33.81 -62.63
CA GLU A 119 -5.55 -35.10 -63.23
C GLU A 119 -7.05 -35.16 -63.57
N ALA A 120 -7.91 -34.63 -62.70
CA ALA A 120 -9.34 -34.57 -62.91
C ALA A 120 -9.73 -33.64 -64.08
N LEU A 121 -9.10 -32.47 -64.20
CA LEU A 121 -9.30 -31.55 -65.33
C LEU A 121 -8.89 -32.19 -66.66
N LYS A 122 -7.75 -32.89 -66.72
CA LYS A 122 -7.32 -33.60 -67.92
C LYS A 122 -8.30 -34.70 -68.34
N ALA A 123 -8.81 -35.48 -67.37
CA ALA A 123 -9.80 -36.52 -67.64
C ALA A 123 -11.14 -35.92 -68.10
N LEU A 124 -11.51 -34.76 -67.56
CA LEU A 124 -12.70 -34.03 -67.94
C LEU A 124 -12.66 -33.51 -69.37
N ASP A 125 -11.54 -32.96 -69.83
CA ASP A 125 -11.39 -32.51 -71.22
C ASP A 125 -11.60 -33.68 -72.20
N ALA A 126 -11.04 -34.85 -71.88
CA ALA A 126 -11.25 -36.07 -72.65
C ALA A 126 -12.74 -36.52 -72.63
N ALA A 127 -13.39 -36.49 -71.47
CA ALA A 127 -14.81 -36.84 -71.34
C ALA A 127 -15.72 -35.85 -72.09
N VAL A 128 -15.39 -34.56 -72.11
CA VAL A 128 -16.10 -33.53 -72.88
C VAL A 128 -15.98 -33.79 -74.38
N ALA A 129 -14.79 -34.16 -74.86
CA ALA A 129 -14.58 -34.50 -76.26
C ALA A 129 -15.45 -35.69 -76.69
N VAL A 130 -15.53 -36.75 -75.88
CA VAL A 130 -16.42 -37.90 -76.16
C VAL A 130 -17.89 -37.48 -76.14
N THR A 131 -18.30 -36.69 -75.15
CA THR A 131 -19.69 -36.20 -75.06
C THR A 131 -20.07 -35.36 -76.29
N ASN A 132 -19.16 -34.53 -76.80
CA ASN A 132 -19.38 -33.76 -78.04
C ASN A 132 -19.55 -34.68 -79.25
N LYS A 133 -18.76 -35.76 -79.36
CA LYS A 133 -18.93 -36.78 -80.41
C LYS A 133 -20.30 -37.45 -80.33
N ILE A 134 -20.78 -37.80 -79.13
CA ILE A 134 -22.10 -38.39 -78.90
C ILE A 134 -23.21 -37.45 -79.39
N ILE A 135 -23.15 -36.15 -79.03
CA ILE A 135 -24.15 -35.16 -79.46
C ILE A 135 -24.13 -34.99 -80.98
N ALA A 136 -22.95 -34.83 -81.58
CA ALA A 136 -22.82 -34.67 -83.03
C ALA A 136 -23.34 -35.89 -83.80
N LEU A 137 -23.10 -37.11 -83.30
CA LEU A 137 -23.64 -38.32 -83.89
C LEU A 137 -25.17 -38.40 -83.73
N GLY A 138 -25.70 -37.96 -82.58
CA GLY A 138 -27.14 -37.78 -82.38
C GLY A 138 -27.76 -36.84 -83.40
N GLU A 139 -27.15 -35.68 -83.65
CA GLU A 139 -27.62 -34.72 -84.65
C GLU A 139 -27.57 -35.32 -86.07
N LYS A 140 -26.53 -36.11 -86.38
CA LYS A 140 -26.42 -36.83 -87.64
C LYS A 140 -27.53 -37.87 -87.82
N ILE A 141 -27.93 -38.59 -86.75
CA ILE A 141 -29.06 -39.53 -86.77
C ILE A 141 -30.35 -38.81 -87.15
N VAL A 142 -30.63 -37.66 -86.53
CA VAL A 142 -31.84 -36.87 -86.81
C VAL A 142 -31.83 -36.32 -88.25
N ALA A 143 -30.67 -35.89 -88.74
CA ALA A 143 -30.52 -35.38 -90.11
C ALA A 143 -30.63 -36.47 -91.20
N ASN A 144 -30.40 -37.74 -90.86
CA ASN A 144 -30.37 -38.86 -91.82
C ASN A 144 -31.30 -40.02 -91.40
N PRO A 145 -32.64 -39.85 -91.43
CA PRO A 145 -33.58 -40.87 -90.93
C PRO A 145 -33.48 -42.23 -91.63
N ARG A 146 -33.00 -42.28 -92.88
CA ARG A 146 -32.82 -43.53 -93.64
C ARG A 146 -31.67 -44.40 -93.12
N GLU A 147 -30.73 -43.81 -92.39
CA GLU A 147 -29.56 -44.50 -91.81
C GLU A 147 -29.69 -44.69 -90.29
N PHE A 148 -30.89 -44.50 -89.73
CA PHE A 148 -31.14 -44.49 -88.29
C PHE A 148 -30.55 -45.71 -87.58
N ASP A 149 -30.86 -46.93 -88.02
CA ASP A 149 -30.41 -48.15 -87.34
C ASP A 149 -28.88 -48.30 -87.31
N THR A 150 -28.21 -47.90 -88.39
CA THR A 150 -26.75 -47.97 -88.51
C THR A 150 -26.08 -46.94 -87.61
N LEU A 151 -26.52 -45.68 -87.71
CA LEU A 151 -25.96 -44.58 -86.92
C LEU A 151 -26.31 -44.71 -85.42
N HIS A 152 -27.50 -45.20 -85.09
CA HIS A 152 -27.90 -45.47 -83.71
C HIS A 152 -27.12 -46.65 -83.10
N ARG A 153 -26.71 -47.64 -83.91
CA ARG A 153 -25.79 -48.70 -83.47
C ARG A 153 -24.39 -48.15 -83.19
N GLU A 154 -23.89 -47.24 -84.03
CA GLU A 154 -22.63 -46.52 -83.80
C GLU A 154 -22.70 -45.68 -82.51
N LEU A 155 -23.81 -44.97 -82.29
CA LEU A 155 -24.07 -44.23 -81.06
C LEU A 155 -24.06 -45.14 -79.83
N ARG A 156 -24.68 -46.31 -79.94
CA ARG A 156 -24.67 -47.33 -78.88
C ARG A 156 -23.25 -47.82 -78.58
N GLN A 157 -22.42 -48.04 -79.60
CA GLN A 157 -21.01 -48.40 -79.40
C GLN A 157 -20.24 -47.28 -78.72
N LEU A 158 -20.49 -46.02 -79.05
CA LEU A 158 -19.84 -44.87 -78.42
C LEU A 158 -20.23 -44.71 -76.94
N ILE A 159 -21.50 -44.95 -76.59
CA ILE A 159 -22.02 -44.82 -75.22
C ILE A 159 -21.70 -46.04 -74.34
N LEU A 160 -21.71 -47.26 -74.91
CA LEU A 160 -21.57 -48.50 -74.15
C LEU A 160 -20.20 -49.20 -74.33
N GLY A 161 -19.44 -48.83 -75.36
CA GLY A 161 -18.15 -49.43 -75.71
C GLY A 161 -16.98 -48.82 -74.94
N THR A 162 -15.79 -48.82 -75.55
CA THR A 162 -14.54 -48.40 -74.90
C THR A 162 -14.51 -46.93 -74.53
N ASP A 163 -15.13 -46.05 -75.34
CA ASP A 163 -15.17 -44.61 -75.06
C ASP A 163 -15.93 -44.26 -73.76
N ARG A 164 -16.84 -45.14 -73.32
CA ARG A 164 -17.48 -45.03 -72.00
C ARG A 164 -16.45 -44.94 -70.88
N GLN A 165 -15.34 -45.66 -70.99
CA GLN A 165 -14.28 -45.66 -69.98
C GLN A 165 -13.66 -44.27 -69.81
N ILE A 166 -13.65 -43.44 -70.85
CA ILE A 166 -13.13 -42.06 -70.79
C ILE A 166 -14.08 -41.18 -69.96
N ILE A 167 -15.39 -41.33 -70.15
CA ILE A 167 -16.40 -40.61 -69.35
C ILE A 167 -16.38 -41.09 -67.89
N ASP A 168 -16.29 -42.40 -67.69
CA ASP A 168 -16.20 -43.01 -66.36
C ASP A 168 -14.93 -42.55 -65.63
N ALA A 169 -13.79 -42.46 -66.32
CA ALA A 169 -12.55 -41.92 -65.77
C ALA A 169 -12.67 -40.45 -65.34
N GLY A 170 -13.39 -39.61 -66.08
CA GLY A 170 -13.66 -38.22 -65.67
C GLY A 170 -14.42 -38.14 -64.34
N ILE A 171 -15.46 -38.98 -64.17
CA ILE A 171 -16.22 -39.06 -62.92
C ILE A 171 -15.35 -39.63 -61.79
N GLU A 172 -14.58 -40.68 -62.07
CA GLU A 172 -13.72 -41.34 -61.10
C GLU A 172 -12.66 -40.38 -60.54
N LYS A 173 -11.99 -39.61 -61.41
CA LYS A 173 -10.96 -38.64 -60.97
C LYS A 173 -11.53 -37.52 -60.11
N PHE A 174 -12.69 -36.96 -60.48
CA PHE A 174 -13.37 -36.00 -59.61
C PHE A 174 -13.92 -36.61 -58.33
N SER A 175 -14.31 -37.89 -58.35
CA SER A 175 -14.75 -38.61 -57.15
C SER A 175 -13.57 -38.87 -56.19
N ALA A 176 -12.40 -39.20 -56.72
CA ALA A 176 -11.16 -39.33 -55.94
C ALA A 176 -10.75 -38.00 -55.31
N LEU A 177 -10.79 -36.90 -56.08
CA LEU A 177 -10.57 -35.55 -55.57
C LEU A 177 -11.60 -35.21 -54.47
N SER A 178 -12.90 -35.45 -54.72
CA SER A 178 -13.96 -35.21 -53.74
C SER A 178 -13.76 -36.02 -52.47
N SER A 179 -13.27 -37.25 -52.57
CA SER A 179 -12.98 -38.11 -51.42
C SER A 179 -11.81 -37.56 -50.60
N TYR A 180 -10.73 -37.14 -51.26
CA TYR A 180 -9.61 -36.47 -50.61
C TYR A 180 -10.05 -35.21 -49.87
N ILE A 181 -10.76 -34.31 -50.56
CA ILE A 181 -11.25 -33.05 -49.99
C ILE A 181 -12.15 -33.32 -48.79
N ASN A 182 -13.09 -34.26 -48.89
CA ASN A 182 -13.98 -34.60 -47.79
C ASN A 182 -13.22 -35.20 -46.59
N LYS A 183 -12.18 -35.99 -46.83
CA LYS A 183 -11.34 -36.53 -45.76
C LYS A 183 -10.52 -35.42 -45.10
N TYR A 184 -9.83 -34.59 -45.88
CA TYR A 184 -8.95 -33.56 -45.36
C TYR A 184 -9.74 -32.41 -44.72
N TYR A 185 -10.60 -31.74 -45.48
CA TYR A 185 -11.36 -30.57 -45.02
C TYR A 185 -12.59 -30.92 -44.18
N GLY A 186 -13.17 -32.12 -44.37
CA GLY A 186 -14.36 -32.55 -43.63
C GLY A 186 -14.06 -33.32 -42.33
N GLN A 187 -12.86 -33.86 -42.17
CA GLN A 187 -12.50 -34.66 -40.97
C GLN A 187 -11.16 -34.24 -40.37
N GLU A 188 -10.05 -34.37 -41.12
CA GLU A 188 -8.71 -34.19 -40.55
C GLU A 188 -8.45 -32.74 -40.07
N LEU A 189 -8.83 -31.74 -40.86
CA LEU A 189 -8.65 -30.32 -40.53
C LEU A 189 -9.53 -29.90 -39.33
N PRO A 190 -10.86 -30.15 -39.32
CA PRO A 190 -11.69 -29.87 -38.14
C PRO A 190 -11.21 -30.58 -36.86
N GLU A 191 -10.77 -31.83 -36.94
CA GLU A 191 -10.23 -32.54 -35.78
C GLU A 191 -8.95 -31.90 -35.23
N ARG A 192 -8.05 -31.45 -36.11
CA ARG A 192 -6.83 -30.72 -35.72
C ARG A 192 -7.19 -29.39 -35.07
N SER A 193 -8.10 -28.63 -35.67
CA SER A 193 -8.58 -27.36 -35.11
C SER A 193 -9.26 -27.54 -33.75
N LEU A 194 -10.05 -28.61 -33.56
CA LEU A 194 -10.68 -28.92 -32.27
C LEU A 194 -9.65 -29.26 -31.19
N LYS A 195 -8.67 -30.12 -31.52
CA LYS A 195 -7.57 -30.47 -30.60
C LYS A 195 -6.72 -29.25 -30.25
N GLN A 196 -6.49 -28.35 -31.21
CA GLN A 196 -5.80 -27.08 -30.97
C GLN A 196 -6.60 -26.17 -30.05
N ALA A 197 -7.90 -25.98 -30.31
CA ALA A 197 -8.79 -25.20 -29.45
C ALA A 197 -8.83 -25.73 -28.00
N GLN A 198 -8.88 -27.05 -27.81
CA GLN A 198 -8.79 -27.68 -26.49
C GLN A 198 -7.47 -27.38 -25.78
N ARG A 199 -6.33 -27.45 -26.50
CA ARG A 199 -5.02 -27.10 -25.95
C ARG A 199 -4.94 -25.62 -25.55
N LEU A 200 -5.46 -24.72 -26.39
CA LEU A 200 -5.53 -23.29 -26.08
C LEU A 200 -6.43 -23.01 -24.87
N ALA A 201 -7.57 -23.70 -24.75
CA ALA A 201 -8.45 -23.59 -23.58
C ALA A 201 -7.75 -24.03 -22.27
N ILE A 202 -6.99 -25.13 -22.30
CA ILE A 202 -6.19 -25.57 -21.15
C ILE A 202 -5.13 -24.52 -20.79
N LEU A 203 -4.44 -23.94 -21.79
CA LEU A 203 -3.47 -22.87 -21.56
C LEU A 203 -4.12 -21.63 -20.92
N MET A 204 -5.32 -21.24 -21.36
CA MET A 204 -6.09 -20.14 -20.76
C MET A 204 -6.45 -20.42 -19.29
N LEU A 205 -6.86 -21.66 -18.99
CA LEU A 205 -7.17 -22.06 -17.62
C LEU A 205 -5.92 -22.01 -16.72
N LEU A 206 -4.79 -22.54 -17.19
CA LEU A 206 -3.53 -22.52 -16.45
C LEU A 206 -3.03 -21.08 -16.19
N THR A 207 -3.08 -20.22 -17.20
CA THR A 207 -2.65 -18.81 -17.05
C THR A 207 -3.58 -18.03 -16.11
N THR A 208 -4.89 -18.25 -16.19
CA THR A 208 -5.87 -17.65 -15.27
C THR A 208 -5.67 -18.12 -13.83
N LEU A 209 -5.47 -19.43 -13.63
CA LEU A 209 -5.20 -20.01 -12.30
C LEU A 209 -3.89 -19.48 -11.72
N PHE A 210 -2.84 -19.40 -12.54
CA PHE A 210 -1.56 -18.82 -12.12
C PHE A 210 -1.72 -17.35 -11.69
N ALA A 211 -2.41 -16.53 -12.50
CA ALA A 211 -2.68 -15.13 -12.17
C ALA A 211 -3.45 -15.00 -10.84
N LEU A 212 -4.44 -15.86 -10.61
CA LEU A 212 -5.20 -15.90 -9.36
C LEU A 212 -4.32 -16.24 -8.15
N ILE A 213 -3.48 -17.28 -8.26
CA ILE A 213 -2.56 -17.69 -7.18
C ILE A 213 -1.60 -16.55 -6.84
N VAL A 214 -1.03 -15.89 -7.85
CA VAL A 214 -0.11 -14.77 -7.65
C VAL A 214 -0.83 -13.58 -7.01
N ALA A 215 -2.04 -13.24 -7.45
CA ALA A 215 -2.84 -12.16 -6.89
C ALA A 215 -3.18 -12.39 -5.41
N VAL A 216 -3.65 -13.61 -5.06
CA VAL A 216 -3.94 -13.99 -3.68
C VAL A 216 -2.68 -13.98 -2.82
N GLY A 217 -1.57 -14.56 -3.32
CA GLY A 217 -0.29 -14.57 -2.63
C GLY A 217 0.25 -13.17 -2.32
N LEU A 218 0.18 -12.26 -3.30
CA LEU A 218 0.55 -10.86 -3.12
C LEU A 218 -0.37 -10.15 -2.11
N GLY A 219 -1.68 -10.38 -2.19
CA GLY A 219 -2.64 -9.83 -1.22
C GLY A 219 -2.30 -10.22 0.22
N LEU A 220 -1.99 -11.50 0.45
CA LEU A 220 -1.59 -12.00 1.77
C LEU A 220 -0.26 -11.42 2.26
N ILE A 221 0.73 -11.29 1.37
CA ILE A 221 2.04 -10.69 1.69
C ILE A 221 1.89 -9.22 2.05
N ILE A 222 1.18 -8.45 1.22
CA ILE A 222 0.98 -7.01 1.41
C ILE A 222 0.20 -6.77 2.70
N SER A 223 -0.91 -7.49 2.91
CA SER A 223 -1.71 -7.43 4.13
C SER A 223 -0.85 -7.69 5.38
N ARG A 224 -0.10 -8.79 5.43
CA ARG A 224 0.80 -9.08 6.57
C ARG A 224 1.90 -8.04 6.74
N SER A 225 2.41 -7.46 5.66
CA SER A 225 3.49 -6.47 5.70
C SER A 225 3.06 -5.11 6.23
N ILE A 226 1.76 -4.78 6.15
CA ILE A 226 1.20 -3.51 6.61
C ILE A 226 0.59 -3.68 8.00
N THR A 227 -0.24 -4.72 8.19
CA THR A 227 -0.97 -4.93 9.44
C THR A 227 -0.05 -5.18 10.63
N ARG A 228 1.07 -5.91 10.45
CA ARG A 228 2.00 -6.21 11.56
C ARG A 228 2.73 -4.96 12.09
N PRO A 229 3.41 -4.13 11.25
CA PRO A 229 4.03 -2.91 11.74
C PRO A 229 3.04 -1.90 12.30
N LEU A 230 1.84 -1.79 11.71
CA LEU A 230 0.81 -0.90 12.20
C LEU A 230 0.32 -1.32 13.59
N SER A 231 0.02 -2.61 13.77
CA SER A 231 -0.36 -3.17 15.07
C SER A 231 0.73 -2.97 16.11
N LYS A 232 2.01 -3.19 15.76
CA LYS A 232 3.13 -2.91 16.66
C LYS A 232 3.20 -1.43 17.04
N SER A 233 3.10 -0.53 16.06
CA SER A 233 3.16 0.92 16.31
C SER A 233 2.02 1.39 17.21
N THR A 234 0.81 0.83 17.05
CA THR A 234 -0.31 1.13 17.95
C THR A 234 -0.06 0.61 19.36
N THR A 235 0.54 -0.58 19.52
CA THR A 235 0.91 -1.10 20.84
C THR A 235 2.00 -0.24 21.51
N ASP A 236 3.03 0.16 20.75
CA ASP A 236 4.11 1.01 21.25
C ASP A 236 3.58 2.41 21.66
N LEU A 237 2.62 2.96 20.91
CA LEU A 237 1.92 4.21 21.25
C LEU A 237 1.10 4.09 22.54
N VAL A 238 0.34 3.00 22.71
CA VAL A 238 -0.43 2.75 23.94
C VAL A 238 0.51 2.63 25.14
N ALA A 239 1.61 1.89 25.01
CA ALA A 239 2.61 1.78 26.08
C ALA A 239 3.24 3.13 26.43
N SER A 240 3.56 3.95 25.42
CA SER A 240 4.10 5.31 25.61
C SER A 240 3.08 6.23 26.30
N SER A 241 1.80 6.11 25.95
CA SER A 241 0.71 6.86 26.59
C SER A 241 0.58 6.51 28.07
N ASN A 242 0.63 5.22 28.43
CA ASN A 242 0.57 4.77 29.82
C ASN A 242 1.78 5.27 30.64
N ASN A 243 2.98 5.26 30.04
CA ASN A 243 4.18 5.82 30.69
C ASN A 243 4.05 7.33 30.93
N LEU A 244 3.50 8.06 29.96
CA LEU A 244 3.25 9.50 30.08
C LEU A 244 2.22 9.82 31.16
N GLU A 245 1.15 9.03 31.26
CA GLU A 245 0.16 9.13 32.34
C GLU A 245 0.81 8.90 33.71
N GLY A 246 1.62 7.85 33.85
CA GLY A 246 2.38 7.58 35.07
C GLY A 246 3.30 8.73 35.47
N ALA A 247 4.07 9.28 34.51
CA ALA A 247 4.94 10.43 34.74
C ALA A 247 4.16 11.69 35.13
N ALA A 248 3.01 11.94 34.49
CA ALA A 248 2.13 13.06 34.84
C ALA A 248 1.58 12.94 36.27
N ASN A 249 1.17 11.74 36.68
CA ASN A 249 0.72 11.48 38.05
C ASN A 249 1.84 11.70 39.09
N GLN A 250 3.07 11.28 38.78
CA GLN A 250 4.22 11.52 39.65
C GLN A 250 4.55 13.01 39.77
N ILE A 251 4.49 13.76 38.66
CA ILE A 251 4.67 15.22 38.68
C ILE A 251 3.58 15.88 39.52
N ALA A 252 2.32 15.45 39.37
CA ALA A 252 1.22 15.98 40.17
C ALA A 252 1.43 15.73 41.67
N SER A 253 1.84 14.52 42.07
CA SER A 253 2.14 14.22 43.48
C SER A 253 3.31 15.03 44.01
N SER A 254 4.42 15.12 43.27
CA SER A 254 5.58 15.94 43.67
C SER A 254 5.23 17.43 43.74
N SER A 255 4.36 17.92 42.86
CA SER A 255 3.88 19.30 42.91
C SER A 255 3.01 19.56 44.15
N GLN A 256 2.18 18.59 44.53
CA GLN A 256 1.37 18.67 45.75
C GLN A 256 2.25 18.68 47.01
N GLU A 257 3.25 17.79 47.09
CA GLU A 257 4.22 17.76 48.19
C GLU A 257 5.00 19.07 48.29
N LEU A 258 5.49 19.59 47.14
CA LEU A 258 6.18 20.88 47.09
C LEU A 258 5.29 22.03 47.54
N SER A 259 4.01 22.05 47.12
CA SER A 259 3.04 23.06 47.55
C SER A 259 2.81 23.01 49.07
N SER A 260 2.69 21.81 49.65
CA SER A 260 2.54 21.65 51.11
C SER A 260 3.80 22.12 51.85
N GLY A 261 4.99 21.73 51.39
CA GLY A 261 6.26 22.17 51.99
C GLY A 261 6.48 23.68 51.87
N ALA A 262 6.06 24.30 50.76
CA ALA A 262 6.08 25.75 50.61
C ALA A 262 5.16 26.46 51.61
N SER A 263 3.99 25.88 51.91
CA SER A 263 3.05 26.40 52.91
C SER A 263 3.62 26.28 54.33
N GLU A 264 4.27 25.17 54.67
CA GLU A 264 4.93 24.97 55.96
C GLU A 264 6.11 25.93 56.14
N LEU A 265 6.90 26.13 55.08
CA LEU A 265 7.97 27.11 55.06
C LEU A 265 7.43 28.54 55.27
N ALA A 266 6.33 28.90 54.60
CA ALA A 266 5.69 30.20 54.79
C ALA A 266 5.26 30.41 56.25
N SER A 267 4.64 29.40 56.88
CA SER A 267 4.28 29.45 58.30
C SER A 267 5.51 29.59 59.21
N SER A 268 6.60 28.88 58.90
CA SER A 268 7.85 28.97 59.66
C SER A 268 8.48 30.37 59.54
N VAL A 269 8.40 30.98 58.36
CA VAL A 269 8.86 32.35 58.12
C VAL A 269 8.01 33.36 58.90
N GLU A 270 6.68 33.18 58.97
CA GLU A 270 5.81 34.00 59.82
C GLU A 270 6.19 33.89 61.30
N GLU A 271 6.45 32.67 61.80
CA GLU A 271 6.88 32.45 63.19
C GLU A 271 8.25 33.09 63.50
N ILE A 272 9.21 32.96 62.58
CA ILE A 272 10.51 33.63 62.69
C ILE A 272 10.34 35.15 62.71
N THR A 273 9.46 35.69 61.86
CA THR A 273 9.20 37.13 61.79
C THR A 273 8.58 37.62 63.11
N SER A 274 7.60 36.91 63.66
CA SER A 274 7.01 37.19 64.98
C SER A 274 8.05 37.14 66.10
N SER A 275 8.90 36.12 66.10
CA SER A 275 10.00 35.99 67.06
C SER A 275 11.01 37.14 66.95
N MET A 276 11.26 37.63 65.73
CA MET A 276 12.09 38.83 65.51
C MET A 276 11.42 40.11 66.04
N GLU A 277 10.10 40.26 65.90
CA GLU A 277 9.37 41.40 66.49
C GLU A 277 9.44 41.37 68.02
N GLU A 278 9.29 40.20 68.64
CA GLU A 278 9.44 40.05 70.09
C GLU A 278 10.87 40.35 70.54
N LEU A 279 11.89 39.82 69.85
CA LEU A 279 13.30 40.12 70.13
C LEU A 279 13.60 41.62 70.00
N GLN A 280 13.05 42.28 68.98
CA GLN A 280 13.20 43.72 68.79
C GLN A 280 12.62 44.49 69.99
N SER A 281 11.45 44.09 70.48
CA SER A 281 10.83 44.66 71.69
C SER A 281 11.70 44.46 72.95
N ILE A 282 12.29 43.27 73.11
CA ILE A 282 13.23 42.98 74.21
C ILE A 282 14.48 43.87 74.10
N ILE A 283 15.04 44.05 72.91
CA ILE A 283 16.20 44.93 72.68
C ILE A 283 15.85 46.38 73.03
N GLU A 284 14.68 46.87 72.65
CA GLU A 284 14.21 48.22 72.99
C GLU A 284 14.05 48.39 74.52
N SER A 285 13.45 47.41 75.19
CA SER A 285 13.32 47.37 76.65
C SER A 285 14.68 47.34 77.38
N ASN A 286 15.62 46.54 76.90
CA ASN A 286 16.99 46.49 77.43
C ASN A 286 17.71 47.82 77.22
N THR A 287 17.56 48.44 76.05
CA THR A 287 18.14 49.76 75.76
C THR A 287 17.60 50.81 76.74
N LYS A 288 16.29 50.82 76.99
CA LYS A 288 15.67 51.69 78.00
C LYS A 288 16.23 51.44 79.40
N SER A 289 16.34 50.16 79.80
CA SER A 289 16.88 49.78 81.11
C SER A 289 18.33 50.21 81.29
N VAL A 290 19.17 50.10 80.25
CA VAL A 290 20.55 50.59 80.25
C VAL A 290 20.59 52.11 80.41
N ASN A 291 19.74 52.85 79.68
CA ASN A 291 19.66 54.31 79.82
C ASN A 291 19.21 54.74 81.23
N GLU A 292 18.24 54.05 81.83
CA GLU A 292 17.80 54.30 83.21
C GLU A 292 18.93 54.01 84.21
N ALA A 293 19.65 52.90 84.04
CA ALA A 293 20.80 52.55 84.86
C ALA A 293 21.93 53.59 84.74
N GLU A 294 22.22 54.10 83.53
CA GLU A 294 23.19 55.18 83.32
C GLU A 294 22.81 56.45 84.11
N LEU A 295 21.54 56.82 84.08
CA LEU A 295 20.99 57.97 84.81
C LEU A 295 21.16 57.81 86.33
N LEU A 296 20.80 56.64 86.87
CA LEU A 296 20.99 56.27 88.27
C LEU A 296 22.48 56.28 88.67
N MET A 297 23.37 55.78 87.81
CA MET A 297 24.81 55.80 88.06
C MET A 297 25.34 57.24 88.11
N LYS A 298 24.84 58.12 87.25
CA LYS A 298 25.22 59.55 87.25
C LYS A 298 24.77 60.25 88.54
N GLU A 299 23.54 60.02 88.98
CA GLU A 299 23.02 60.54 90.25
C GLU A 299 23.83 60.01 91.45
N THR A 300 24.16 58.72 91.45
CA THR A 300 24.99 58.10 92.48
C THR A 300 26.39 58.72 92.52
N ALA A 301 27.00 58.98 91.36
CA ALA A 301 28.30 59.65 91.26
C ALA A 301 28.26 61.09 91.79
N GLU A 302 27.19 61.85 91.51
CA GLU A 302 26.98 63.18 92.08
C GLU A 302 26.82 63.14 93.60
N GLY A 303 26.03 62.20 94.12
CA GLY A 303 25.85 61.97 95.56
C GLY A 303 27.14 61.57 96.27
N ALA A 304 27.97 60.73 95.64
CA ALA A 304 29.29 60.37 96.14
C ALA A 304 30.23 61.59 96.18
N LYS A 305 30.19 62.45 95.16
CA LYS A 305 30.98 63.69 95.10
C LYS A 305 30.58 64.67 96.20
N ALA A 306 29.28 64.84 96.43
CA ALA A 306 28.76 65.64 97.54
C ALA A 306 29.17 65.08 98.91
N SER A 307 29.15 63.75 99.08
CA SER A 307 29.59 63.10 100.32
C SER A 307 31.09 63.26 100.57
N SER A 308 31.92 63.21 99.52
CA SER A 308 33.35 63.51 99.61
C SER A 308 33.60 64.94 100.10
N GLY A 309 32.86 65.92 99.57
CA GLY A 309 32.96 67.30 100.01
C GLY A 309 32.59 67.49 101.49
N ARG A 310 31.53 66.82 101.97
CA ARG A 310 31.18 66.81 103.40
C ARG A 310 32.24 66.15 104.27
N ALA A 311 32.90 65.10 103.78
CA ALA A 311 34.00 64.46 104.50
C ALA A 311 35.21 65.40 104.63
N GLU A 312 35.52 66.21 103.60
CA GLU A 312 36.57 67.25 103.65
C GLU A 312 36.23 68.35 104.67
N GLU A 313 34.99 68.84 104.69
CA GLU A 313 34.53 69.79 105.73
C GLU A 313 34.69 69.21 107.14
N LEU A 314 34.34 67.94 107.33
CA LEU A 314 34.44 67.27 108.63
C LEU A 314 35.91 67.12 109.06
N LEU A 315 36.82 66.87 108.12
CA LEU A 315 38.27 66.86 108.33
C LEU A 315 38.79 68.23 108.76
N ALA A 316 38.30 69.31 108.13
CA ALA A 316 38.62 70.69 108.52
C ALA A 316 38.11 71.03 109.93
N MET A 317 36.89 70.61 110.28
CA MET A 317 36.37 70.80 111.64
C MET A 317 37.19 70.03 112.68
N MET A 318 37.63 68.81 112.37
CA MET A 318 38.53 68.05 113.27
C MET A 318 39.88 68.73 113.47
N GLN A 319 40.40 69.43 112.46
CA GLN A 319 41.60 70.26 112.60
C GLN A 319 41.36 71.50 113.48
N ASP A 320 40.24 72.21 113.30
CA ASP A 320 39.85 73.35 114.15
C ASP A 320 39.68 72.93 115.61
N ILE A 321 39.05 71.77 115.86
CA ILE A 321 38.92 71.18 117.20
C ILE A 321 40.31 70.92 117.81
N ASN A 322 41.24 70.35 117.05
CA ASN A 322 42.60 70.09 117.53
C ASN A 322 43.33 71.38 117.92
N GLU A 323 43.15 72.45 117.13
CA GLU A 323 43.73 73.76 117.39
C GLU A 323 43.13 74.43 118.63
N ARG A 324 41.80 74.39 118.79
CA ARG A 324 41.10 74.85 120.00
C ARG A 324 41.52 74.04 121.23
N SER A 325 41.73 72.73 121.09
CA SER A 325 42.20 71.87 122.19
C SER A 325 43.61 72.29 122.67
N ARG A 326 44.52 72.63 121.75
CA ARG A 326 45.84 73.22 122.10
C ARG A 326 45.71 74.57 122.82
N GLN A 327 44.70 75.36 122.47
CA GLN A 327 44.40 76.62 123.15
C GLN A 327 43.92 76.38 124.59
N VAL A 328 43.10 75.35 124.82
CA VAL A 328 42.69 74.93 126.18
C VAL A 328 43.90 74.48 127.01
N VAL A 329 44.84 73.73 126.43
CA VAL A 329 46.10 73.36 127.11
C VAL A 329 46.91 74.59 127.53
N ARG A 330 46.98 75.63 126.67
CA ARG A 330 47.61 76.91 127.03
C ARG A 330 46.87 77.61 128.18
N ILE A 331 45.54 77.64 128.17
CA ILE A 331 44.74 78.22 129.25
C ILE A 331 44.99 77.49 130.57
N ASN A 332 45.00 76.16 130.57
CA ASN A 332 45.33 75.38 131.78
C ASN A 332 46.71 75.72 132.33
N LYS A 333 47.70 75.97 131.47
CA LYS A 333 49.04 76.40 131.91
C LYS A 333 49.03 77.77 132.61
N VAL A 334 48.22 78.70 132.09
CA VAL A 334 47.99 80.01 132.74
C VAL A 334 47.23 79.85 134.06
N ILE A 335 46.27 78.93 134.14
CA ILE A 335 45.55 78.63 135.39
C ILE A 335 46.51 78.05 136.44
N ASP A 336 47.42 77.16 136.05
CA ASP A 336 48.46 76.61 136.94
C ASP A 336 49.38 77.73 137.46
N ASP A 337 49.79 78.67 136.59
CA ASP A 337 50.61 79.82 136.98
C ASP A 337 49.85 80.76 137.95
N ILE A 338 48.54 80.97 137.73
CA ILE A 338 47.67 81.75 138.64
C ILE A 338 47.48 81.02 139.97
N ALA A 339 47.28 79.70 139.96
CA ALA A 339 47.13 78.90 141.18
C ALA A 339 48.42 78.96 142.02
N PHE A 340 49.59 78.94 141.38
CA PHE A 340 50.88 79.12 142.05
C PHE A 340 51.04 80.53 142.65
N GLN A 341 50.68 81.58 141.90
CA GLN A 341 50.68 82.96 142.43
C GLN A 341 49.69 83.14 143.59
N THR A 342 48.52 82.50 143.52
CA THR A 342 47.50 82.55 144.57
C THR A 342 47.98 81.82 145.83
N SER A 343 48.69 80.70 145.67
CA SER A 343 49.33 79.98 146.78
C SER A 343 50.41 80.83 147.47
N ILE A 344 51.22 81.58 146.71
CA ILE A 344 52.21 82.51 147.27
C ILE A 344 51.55 83.71 147.96
N LEU A 345 50.45 84.25 147.41
CA LEU A 345 49.69 85.33 148.05
C LEU A 345 49.07 84.89 149.39
N ALA A 346 48.50 83.69 149.42
CA ALA A 346 47.90 83.10 150.62
C ALA A 346 48.95 82.83 151.71
N LEU A 347 50.16 82.39 151.32
CA LEU A 347 51.26 82.19 152.25
C LEU A 347 51.76 83.52 152.84
N ASN A 348 51.89 84.56 152.03
CA ASN A 348 52.29 85.89 152.50
C ASN A 348 51.24 86.50 153.46
N ALA A 349 49.95 86.30 153.19
CA ALA A 349 48.87 86.76 154.09
C ALA A 349 48.85 86.02 155.44
N ALA A 350 49.17 84.72 155.46
CA ALA A 350 49.27 83.94 156.70
C ALA A 350 50.46 84.35 157.58
N VAL A 351 51.57 84.79 156.98
CA VAL A 351 52.76 85.26 157.71
C VAL A 351 52.55 86.65 158.31
N GLU A 352 51.85 87.55 157.62
CA GLU A 352 51.61 88.92 158.11
C GLU A 352 50.58 88.96 159.26
N ALA A 353 49.61 88.04 159.27
CA ALA A 353 48.63 87.90 160.36
C ALA A 353 49.21 87.32 161.66
N ALA A 354 50.39 86.70 161.62
CA ALA A 354 51.10 86.23 162.82
C ALA A 354 52.03 87.29 163.43
N ARG A 355 52.14 88.47 162.82
CA ARG A 355 53.01 89.60 163.24
C ARG A 355 52.24 90.82 163.76
N ALA A 356 50.91 90.84 163.68
CA ALA A 356 50.02 91.87 164.22
C ALA A 356 49.15 91.27 165.33
#